data_AF-A0A926PW68-F1
#
_entry.id   AF-A0A926PW68-F1
#
_cell.length_a   1.000
_cell.length_b   1.000
_cell.length_c   1.000
_cell.angle_alpha   90.00
_cell.angle_beta   90.00
_cell.angle_gamma   90.00
#
_symmetry.space_group_name_H-M   'P 1'
#
loop_
_entity.id
_entity.type
_entity.pdbx_description
1 polymer ?
#
loop_
_entity_poly.entity_id
_entity_poly.type
_entity_poly.pdbx_seq_one_letter_code
_entity_poly.pdbx_strand_id
1 'polypeptide(L)'
;MMFSSHLEAEKQCLLNCIEAIRKSGSVAPARYFLTTTTTTSKAGKTYYYARLVKEESVGKQTVRSLGRIGSGQHLAWERSIVRRDAIVELEQQLKLLDELMQRQQERSHLVARDFSEPKKD
;
A
#
# COMPACT_ATOMS: atom_id res chain seq x y z
N MET A 1 7.77 9.18 29.14
CA MET A 1 7.53 8.02 28.25
C MET A 1 8.64 8.03 27.23
N MET A 2 9.46 6.98 27.16
CA MET A 2 10.46 6.85 26.10
C MET A 2 10.05 5.67 25.25
N PHE A 3 9.61 5.94 24.02
CA PHE A 3 9.60 4.89 23.00
C PHE A 3 11.05 4.53 22.66
N SER A 4 11.27 3.32 22.16
CA SER A 4 12.57 2.99 21.59
C SER A 4 12.86 3.98 20.45
N SER A 5 13.97 4.73 20.53
CA SER A 5 14.40 5.68 19.49
C SER A 5 14.52 5.04 18.11
N HIS A 6 14.74 3.72 18.08
CA HIS A 6 14.75 2.93 16.86
C HIS A 6 13.37 2.83 16.21
N LEU A 7 12.30 2.65 16.99
CA LEU A 7 10.93 2.56 16.44
C LEU A 7 10.44 3.91 15.92
N GLU A 8 10.81 5.01 16.58
CA GLU A 8 10.51 6.36 16.09
C GLU A 8 11.26 6.67 14.78
N ALA A 9 12.54 6.29 14.69
CA ALA A 9 13.33 6.44 13.47
C ALA A 9 12.75 5.60 12.31
N GLU A 10 12.34 4.37 12.57
CA GLU A 10 11.71 3.49 11.58
C GLU A 10 10.37 4.08 11.10
N LYS A 11 9.55 4.59 12.02
CA LYS A 11 8.29 5.26 11.68
C LYS A 11 8.54 6.43 10.73
N GLN A 12 9.53 7.27 11.02
CA GLN A 12 9.89 8.39 10.17
C GLN A 12 10.42 7.93 8.81
N CYS A 13 11.19 6.84 8.76
CA CYS A 13 11.68 6.24 7.53
C CYS A 13 10.52 5.81 6.62
N LEU A 14 9.55 5.07 7.16
CA LEU A 14 8.38 4.60 6.42
C LEU A 14 7.54 5.77 5.89
N LEU A 15 7.34 6.82 6.69
CA LEU A 15 6.63 8.04 6.25
C LEU A 15 7.37 8.74 5.10
N ASN A 16 8.69 8.86 5.19
CA ASN A 16 9.51 9.44 4.13
C ASN A 16 9.44 8.61 2.83
N CYS A 17 9.44 7.28 2.94
CA CYS A 17 9.26 6.37 1.80
C CYS A 17 7.91 6.56 1.12
N ILE A 18 6.81 6.64 1.88
CA ILE A 18 5.47 6.91 1.34
C ILE A 18 5.45 8.25 0.61
N GLU A 19 6.02 9.29 1.21
CA GLU A 19 6.08 10.63 0.61
C GLU A 19 6.92 10.62 -0.68
N ALA A 20 8.05 9.94 -0.70
CA ALA A 20 8.90 9.79 -1.88
C ALA A 20 8.16 9.09 -3.02
N ILE A 21 7.42 8.01 -2.74
CA ILE A 21 6.62 7.32 -3.77
C ILE A 21 5.53 8.25 -4.31
N ARG A 22 4.83 8.99 -3.45
CA ARG A 22 3.79 9.96 -3.88
C ARG A 22 4.39 11.08 -4.76
N LYS A 23 5.61 11.52 -4.47
CA LYS A 23 6.35 12.52 -5.29
C LYS A 23 6.85 11.94 -6.62
N SER A 24 7.09 10.63 -6.71
CA SER A 24 7.61 9.98 -7.93
C SER A 24 6.60 9.92 -9.09
N GLY A 25 5.34 10.25 -8.85
CA GLY A 25 4.31 10.38 -9.88
C GLY A 25 2.93 9.90 -9.42
N SER A 26 2.00 9.84 -10.37
CA SER A 26 0.61 9.47 -10.09
C SER A 26 0.48 8.09 -9.44
N VAL A 27 -0.38 8.02 -8.43
CA VAL A 27 -0.75 6.81 -7.71
C VAL A 27 -2.15 6.40 -8.15
N ALA A 28 -2.36 5.12 -8.46
CA ALA A 28 -3.66 4.63 -8.87
C ALA A 28 -4.65 4.68 -7.70
N PRO A 29 -5.94 4.99 -7.95
CA PRO A 29 -6.95 4.88 -6.91
C PRO A 29 -7.15 3.43 -6.44
N ALA A 30 -7.73 3.27 -5.25
CA ALA A 30 -8.12 1.98 -4.74
C ALA A 30 -9.13 1.30 -5.68
N ARG A 31 -9.09 -0.05 -5.75
CA ARG A 31 -10.00 -0.89 -6.55
C ARG A 31 -9.87 -0.75 -8.08
N TYR A 32 -8.86 -0.05 -8.59
CA TYR A 32 -8.55 -0.04 -10.02
C TYR A 32 -7.51 -1.10 -10.37
N PHE A 33 -7.74 -1.84 -11.46
CA PHE A 33 -6.88 -2.94 -11.89
C PHE A 33 -6.70 -2.95 -13.41
N LEU A 34 -5.65 -3.63 -13.86
CA LEU A 34 -5.45 -3.92 -15.27
C LEU A 34 -5.96 -5.32 -15.58
N THR A 35 -6.64 -5.45 -16.72
CA THR A 35 -7.03 -6.75 -17.29
C THR A 35 -6.61 -6.83 -18.75
N THR A 36 -6.41 -8.05 -19.22
CA THR A 36 -6.01 -8.32 -20.60
C THR A 36 -7.17 -8.91 -21.38
N THR A 37 -7.39 -8.41 -22.59
CA THR A 37 -8.31 -9.01 -23.56
C THR A 37 -7.53 -9.48 -24.78
N THR A 38 -7.87 -10.67 -25.24
CA THR A 38 -7.24 -11.29 -26.41
C THR A 38 -8.12 -11.10 -27.64
N THR A 39 -7.52 -10.77 -28.78
CA THR A 39 -8.22 -10.64 -30.06
C THR A 39 -7.43 -11.34 -31.15
N THR A 40 -8.06 -12.30 -31.82
CA THR A 40 -7.46 -13.02 -32.95
C THR A 40 -7.97 -12.44 -34.25
N SER A 41 -7.05 -12.06 -35.14
CA SER A 41 -7.40 -11.59 -36.48
C SER A 41 -7.85 -12.75 -37.38
N LYS A 42 -8.54 -12.44 -38.49
CA LYS A 42 -8.93 -13.42 -39.51
C LYS A 42 -7.73 -14.19 -40.11
N ALA A 43 -6.54 -13.62 -40.04
CA ALA A 43 -5.28 -14.24 -40.48
C ALA A 43 -4.58 -15.06 -39.38
N GLY A 44 -5.24 -15.35 -38.25
CA GLY A 44 -4.71 -16.17 -37.16
C GLY A 44 -3.76 -15.45 -36.20
N LYS A 45 -3.42 -14.17 -36.43
CA LYS A 45 -2.55 -13.41 -35.50
C LYS A 45 -3.32 -13.02 -34.23
N THR A 46 -2.75 -13.30 -33.07
CA THR A 46 -3.30 -12.97 -31.75
C THR A 46 -2.71 -11.65 -31.23
N TYR A 47 -3.56 -10.79 -30.69
CA TYR A 47 -3.19 -9.51 -30.09
C TYR A 47 -3.72 -9.41 -28.65
N TYR A 48 -2.93 -8.83 -27.77
CA TYR A 48 -3.27 -8.59 -26.37
C TYR A 48 -3.47 -7.10 -26.11
N TYR A 49 -4.64 -6.77 -25.57
CA TYR A 49 -5.03 -5.41 -25.25
C TYR A 49 -5.27 -5.27 -23.76
N ALA A 50 -4.74 -4.21 -23.16
CA ALA A 50 -4.95 -3.85 -21.78
C ALA A 50 -6.23 -3.02 -21.63
N ARG A 51 -6.96 -3.28 -20.55
CA ARG A 51 -8.13 -2.52 -20.11
C ARG A 51 -7.95 -2.13 -18.65
N LEU A 52 -8.39 -0.92 -18.34
CA LEU A 52 -8.55 -0.48 -16.97
C LEU A 52 -9.94 -0.91 -16.50
N VAL A 53 -9.99 -1.61 -15.37
CA VAL A 53 -11.23 -2.00 -14.70
C VAL A 53 -11.28 -1.41 -13.30
N LYS A 54 -12.49 -1.18 -12.81
CA LYS A 54 -12.77 -0.80 -11.43
C LYS A 54 -13.58 -1.93 -10.80
N GLU A 55 -13.17 -2.34 -9.62
CA GLU A 55 -13.92 -3.28 -8.80
C GLU A 55 -15.02 -2.54 -8.02
N GLU A 56 -16.22 -3.06 -8.14
CA GLU A 56 -17.44 -2.61 -7.50
C GLU A 56 -18.02 -3.73 -6.63
N SER A 57 -19.09 -3.43 -5.87
CA SER A 57 -19.72 -4.40 -4.97
C SER A 57 -20.23 -5.66 -5.68
N VAL A 58 -20.54 -5.58 -6.97
CA VAL A 58 -21.13 -6.67 -7.76
C VAL A 58 -20.23 -7.07 -8.96
N GLY A 59 -18.92 -6.91 -8.83
CA GLY A 59 -17.94 -7.39 -9.82
C GLY A 59 -17.03 -6.30 -10.38
N LYS A 60 -16.49 -6.51 -11.59
CA LYS A 60 -15.51 -5.60 -12.22
C LYS A 60 -16.11 -4.93 -13.45
N GLN A 61 -16.12 -3.60 -13.45
CA GLN A 61 -16.57 -2.80 -14.58
C GLN A 61 -15.37 -2.30 -15.39
N THR A 62 -15.44 -2.43 -16.72
CA THR A 62 -14.43 -1.81 -17.60
C THR A 62 -14.63 -0.31 -17.62
N VAL A 63 -13.59 0.44 -17.27
CA VAL A 63 -13.60 1.91 -17.27
C VAL A 63 -13.13 2.44 -18.61
N ARG A 64 -12.02 1.91 -19.14
CA ARG A 64 -11.46 2.32 -20.44
C ARG A 64 -10.52 1.28 -21.04
N SER A 65 -10.39 1.30 -22.37
CA SER A 65 -9.29 0.63 -23.07
C SER A 65 -7.99 1.42 -22.93
N LEU A 66 -6.87 0.73 -22.74
CA LEU A 66 -5.52 1.31 -22.69
C LEU A 66 -4.68 0.96 -23.92
N GLY A 67 -5.30 0.32 -24.93
CA GLY A 67 -4.63 -0.13 -26.14
C GLY A 67 -3.85 -1.43 -25.93
N ARG A 68 -2.81 -1.65 -26.73
CA ARG A 68 -1.99 -2.87 -26.64
C ARG A 68 -1.23 -2.93 -25.32
N ILE A 69 -0.96 -4.15 -24.86
CA ILE A 69 0.01 -4.35 -23.78
C ILE A 69 1.35 -3.70 -24.16
N GLY A 70 1.97 -3.04 -23.19
CA GLY A 70 3.22 -2.30 -23.39
C GLY A 70 3.04 -0.91 -24.02
N SER A 71 1.81 -0.49 -24.33
CA SER A 71 1.56 0.90 -24.75
C SER A 71 1.95 1.88 -23.64
N GLY A 72 2.21 3.15 -24.00
CA GLY A 72 2.50 4.18 -23.00
C GLY A 72 1.41 4.34 -21.94
N GLN A 73 0.12 4.18 -22.32
CA GLN A 73 -0.99 4.23 -21.37
C GLN A 73 -1.03 3.00 -20.45
N HIS A 74 -0.75 1.80 -20.99
CA HIS A 74 -0.63 0.58 -20.20
C HIS A 74 0.47 0.73 -19.15
N LEU A 75 1.68 1.09 -19.57
CA LEU A 75 2.84 1.24 -18.69
C LEU A 75 2.64 2.35 -17.65
N ALA A 76 1.98 3.45 -18.02
CA ALA A 76 1.66 4.53 -17.08
C ALA A 76 0.72 4.06 -15.95
N TRP A 77 -0.33 3.31 -16.30
CA TRP A 77 -1.26 2.74 -15.32
C TRP A 77 -0.63 1.64 -14.48
N GLU A 78 0.17 0.77 -15.10
CA GLU A 78 0.93 -0.27 -14.41
C GLU A 78 1.83 0.34 -13.33
N ARG A 79 2.63 1.35 -13.68
CA ARG A 79 3.46 2.07 -12.70
C ARG A 79 2.63 2.74 -11.60
N SER A 80 1.48 3.30 -11.95
CA SER A 80 0.60 3.96 -10.97
C SER A 80 0.00 2.96 -9.97
N ILE A 81 -0.33 1.74 -10.43
CA ILE A 81 -0.80 0.64 -9.60
C ILE A 81 0.32 0.12 -8.70
N VAL A 82 1.52 -0.11 -9.26
CA VAL A 82 2.70 -0.53 -8.46
C VAL A 82 2.99 0.46 -7.33
N ARG A 83 2.94 1.77 -7.61
CA ARG A 83 3.10 2.80 -6.55
C ARG A 83 2.03 2.69 -5.48
N ARG A 84 0.77 2.49 -5.87
CA ARG A 84 -0.34 2.32 -4.90
C ARG A 84 -0.08 1.12 -4.01
N ASP A 85 0.27 -0.02 -4.60
CA ASP A 85 0.44 -1.27 -3.86
C ASP A 85 1.63 -1.16 -2.89
N ALA A 86 2.73 -0.52 -3.31
CA ALA A 86 3.85 -0.21 -2.43
C ALA A 86 3.47 0.73 -1.27
N ILE A 87 2.65 1.75 -1.52
CA ILE A 87 2.15 2.63 -0.45
C ILE A 87 1.28 1.84 0.54
N VAL A 88 0.38 0.99 0.05
CA VAL A 88 -0.49 0.16 0.90
C VAL A 88 0.33 -0.77 1.80
N GLU A 89 1.40 -1.38 1.26
CA GLU A 89 2.30 -2.21 2.05
C GLU A 89 3.01 -1.40 3.15
N LEU A 90 3.54 -0.21 2.82
CA LEU A 90 4.17 0.67 3.81
C LEU A 90 3.17 1.16 4.88
N GLU A 91 1.93 1.45 4.50
CA GLU A 91 0.86 1.82 5.44
C GLU A 91 0.51 0.66 6.39
N GLN A 92 0.55 -0.59 5.91
CA GLN A 92 0.39 -1.77 6.76
C GLN A 92 1.56 -1.92 7.75
N GLN A 93 2.80 -1.72 7.30
CA GLN A 93 3.98 -1.76 8.15
C GLN A 93 3.92 -0.67 9.23
N LEU A 94 3.51 0.56 8.88
CA LEU A 94 3.28 1.64 9.84
C LEU A 94 2.25 1.27 10.90
N LYS A 95 1.14 0.65 10.49
CA LYS A 95 0.11 0.19 11.43
C LYS A 95 0.68 -0.83 12.43
N LEU A 96 1.42 -1.82 11.94
CA LEU A 96 2.05 -2.83 12.81
C LEU A 96 3.05 -2.20 13.79
N LEU A 97 3.81 -1.20 13.32
CA LEU A 97 4.76 -0.46 14.13
C LEU A 97 4.06 0.35 15.23
N ASP A 98 2.98 1.06 14.89
CA ASP A 98 2.17 1.82 15.85
C ASP A 98 1.58 0.89 16.94
N GLU A 99 1.07 -0.29 16.55
CA GLU A 99 0.59 -1.30 17.52
C GLU A 99 1.71 -1.79 18.44
N LEU A 100 2.94 -1.98 17.93
CA LEU A 100 4.09 -2.37 18.75
C LEU A 100 4.50 -1.27 19.74
N MET A 101 4.54 -0.01 19.29
CA MET A 101 4.83 1.14 20.14
C MET A 101 3.78 1.29 21.25
N GLN A 102 2.50 1.09 20.93
CA GLN A 102 1.43 1.11 21.92
C GLN A 102 1.60 0.01 22.97
N ARG A 103 1.89 -1.23 22.57
CA ARG A 103 2.14 -2.35 23.51
C ARG A 103 3.35 -2.09 24.40
N GLN A 104 4.41 -1.48 23.87
CA GLN A 104 5.57 -1.08 24.70
C GLN A 104 5.18 -0.07 25.76
N GLN A 105 4.42 0.96 25.37
CA GLN A 105 3.94 1.97 26.30
C GLN A 105 3.08 1.37 27.41
N GLU A 106 2.09 0.54 27.07
CA GLU A 106 1.23 -0.16 28.02
C GLU A 106 2.04 -1.01 29.01
N ARG A 107 3.03 -1.77 28.52
CA ARG A 107 3.90 -2.59 29.37
C ARG A 107 4.78 -1.75 30.30
N SER A 108 5.32 -0.62 29.83
CA SER A 108 6.08 0.31 30.67
C SER A 108 5.22 0.91 31.79
N HIS A 109 3.94 1.18 31.54
CA HIS A 109 3.01 1.65 32.56
C HIS A 109 2.69 0.60 33.64
N LEU A 110 2.61 -0.68 33.27
CA LEU A 110 2.40 -1.78 34.22
C LEU A 110 3.62 -1.98 35.13
N VAL A 111 4.82 -2.01 34.55
CA VAL A 111 6.06 -2.10 35.34
C VAL A 111 6.19 -0.89 36.29
N ALA A 112 5.90 0.33 35.83
CA ALA A 112 5.95 1.50 36.70
C ALA A 112 4.99 1.40 37.90
N ARG A 113 3.81 0.77 37.76
CA ARG A 113 2.87 0.54 38.86
C ARG A 113 3.40 -0.45 39.90
N ASP A 114 3.96 -1.57 39.48
CA ASP A 114 4.46 -2.62 40.37
C ASP A 114 5.63 -2.16 41.26
N PHE A 115 6.40 -1.16 40.83
CA PHE A 115 7.48 -0.55 41.61
C PHE A 115 7.07 0.68 42.43
N SER A 116 5.81 1.14 42.30
CA SER A 116 5.32 2.36 42.98
C SER A 116 4.48 2.07 44.23
N GLU A 117 4.14 0.82 44.53
CA GLU A 117 3.43 0.46 45.76
C GLU A 117 4.42 0.16 46.90
N PRO A 118 4.58 1.04 47.91
CA PRO A 118 5.16 0.60 49.17
C PRO A 118 4.18 -0.38 49.82
N LYS A 119 4.65 -1.60 50.11
CA LYS A 119 3.96 -2.49 51.04
C LYS A 119 3.76 -1.72 52.34
N LYS A 120 2.52 -1.38 52.66
CA LYS A 120 2.16 -0.96 54.01
C LYS A 120 2.21 -2.20 54.89
N ASP A 121 3.13 -2.15 55.86
CA ASP A 121 3.24 -3.11 56.98
C ASP A 121 1.94 -3.16 57.80
#